data_AF-A0A3A9BFA1-F1
#
_entry.id   AF-A0A3A9BFA1-F1
#
_cell.length_a   1.000
_cell.length_b   1.000
_cell.length_c   1.000
_cell.angle_alpha   90.00
_cell.angle_beta   90.00
_cell.angle_gamma   90.00
#
_symmetry.space_group_name_H-M   'P 1'
#
loop_
_entity.id
_entity.type
_entity.pdbx_description
1 polymer ?
#
loop_
_entity_poly.entity_id
_entity_poly.type
_entity_poly.pdbx_seq_one_letter_code
_entity_poly.pdbx_strand_id
1 'polypeptide(L)'
;MASIIKKLNKQTGITYVYESESYWDKEKKQPRSKRRLIGKINEETGEIIPTSGRGNRNKKEMSGIQENISDPRELEALCIKQAGQIQQDEAEISALKKQVMELTLSVNEYKRRLSKIEELSRL
;
A
#
# COMPACT_ATOMS: atom_id res chain seq x y z
N MET A 1 14.21 -6.84 11.49
CA MET A 1 12.82 -6.70 11.02
C MET A 1 11.99 -6.08 12.12
N ALA A 2 11.27 -5.01 11.82
CA ALA A 2 10.32 -4.41 12.75
C ALA A 2 8.97 -5.14 12.69
N SER A 3 8.24 -5.17 13.81
CA SER A 3 6.90 -5.77 13.88
C SER A 3 5.84 -4.71 14.15
N ILE A 4 4.66 -4.85 13.54
CA ILE A 4 3.55 -3.93 13.73
C ILE A 4 2.72 -4.36 14.95
N ILE A 5 2.49 -3.44 15.89
CA ILE A 5 1.73 -3.66 17.11
C ILE A 5 0.53 -2.72 17.14
N LYS A 6 -0.66 -3.28 17.35
CA LYS A 6 -1.91 -2.53 17.54
C LYS A 6 -2.22 -2.42 19.03
N LYS A 7 -2.53 -1.21 19.50
CA LYS A 7 -2.88 -0.94 20.90
C LYS A 7 -4.15 -0.12 20.98
N LEU A 8 -5.20 -0.72 21.52
CA LEU A 8 -6.48 -0.06 21.79
C LEU A 8 -6.36 0.87 22.99
N ASN A 9 -6.73 2.14 22.82
CA ASN A 9 -6.99 3.04 23.93
C ASN A 9 -8.42 2.85 24.43
N LYS A 10 -8.58 2.21 25.59
CA LYS A 10 -9.90 1.89 26.16
C LYS A 10 -10.74 3.11 26.53
N GLN A 11 -10.11 4.26 26.77
CA GLN A 11 -10.84 5.48 27.13
C GLN A 11 -11.45 6.17 25.91
N THR A 12 -10.75 6.14 24.78
CA THR A 12 -11.15 6.88 23.57
C THR A 12 -11.63 5.97 22.43
N GLY A 13 -11.56 4.65 22.57
CA GLY A 13 -11.86 3.68 21.50
C GLY A 13 -10.78 3.58 20.40
N ILE A 14 -9.94 4.61 20.26
CA ILE A 14 -8.94 4.70 19.19
C ILE A 14 -7.89 3.58 19.31
N THR A 15 -7.68 2.84 18.21
CA THR A 15 -6.57 1.88 18.11
C THR A 15 -5.35 2.53 17.49
N TYR A 16 -4.26 2.63 18.24
CA TYR A 16 -2.98 3.15 17.77
C TYR A 16 -2.10 2.02 17.22
N VAL A 17 -1.31 2.34 16.20
CA VAL A 17 -0.42 1.41 15.52
C VAL A 17 1.02 1.85 15.70
N TYR A 18 1.85 0.93 16.16
CA TYR A 18 3.27 1.14 16.42
C TYR A 18 4.13 0.18 15.62
N GLU A 19 5.27 0.68 15.15
CA GLU A 19 6.38 -0.12 14.65
C GLU A 19 7.27 -0.46 15.85
N SER A 20 7.61 -1.74 16.03
CA SER A 20 8.41 -2.22 17.15
C SER A 20 9.67 -2.89 16.64
N GLU A 21 10.83 -2.33 16.99
CA GLU A 21 12.15 -2.86 16.67
C GLU A 21 12.80 -3.46 17.91
N SER A 22 13.16 -4.74 17.86
CA SER A 22 13.91 -5.41 18.93
C SER A 22 15.42 -5.21 18.72
N TYR A 23 16.13 -4.89 19.79
CA TYR A 23 17.58 -4.73 19.80
C TYR A 23 18.19 -5.37 21.06
N TRP A 24 19.45 -5.77 20.97
CA TRP A 24 20.21 -6.23 22.13
C TRP A 24 20.88 -5.05 22.82
N ASP A 25 20.47 -4.75 24.05
CA ASP A 25 21.09 -3.72 24.87
C ASP A 25 22.40 -4.27 25.45
N LYS A 26 23.55 -3.76 24.96
CA LYS A 26 24.89 -4.25 25.35
C LYS A 26 25.29 -3.86 26.77
N GLU A 27 24.81 -2.72 27.27
CA GLU A 27 25.11 -2.27 28.64
C GLU A 27 24.35 -3.14 29.64
N LYS A 28 23.07 -3.36 29.37
CA LYS A 28 22.19 -4.13 30.27
C LYS A 28 22.15 -5.62 29.94
N LYS A 29 22.88 -6.07 28.91
CA LYS A 29 22.98 -7.47 28.43
C LYS A 29 21.62 -8.19 28.32
N GLN A 30 20.63 -7.53 27.74
CA GLN A 30 19.27 -8.08 27.62
C GLN A 30 18.58 -7.65 26.32
N PRO A 31 17.62 -8.43 25.80
CA PRO A 31 16.80 -8.00 24.67
C PRO A 31 15.85 -6.87 25.11
N ARG A 32 15.82 -5.80 24.31
CA ARG A 32 14.95 -4.63 24.50
C ARG A 32 14.21 -4.34 23.20
N SER A 33 13.16 -3.53 23.27
CA SER A 33 12.43 -3.07 22.09
C SER A 33 12.21 -1.55 22.12
N LYS A 34 12.23 -0.93 20.94
CA LYS A 34 11.90 0.48 20.72
C LYS A 34 10.64 0.55 19.87
N ARG A 35 9.69 1.41 20.26
CA ARG A 35 8.41 1.58 19.55
C ARG A 35 8.29 2.98 18.94
N ARG A 36 7.88 3.04 17.68
CA ARG A 36 7.56 4.28 16.95
C ARG A 36 6.08 4.31 16.60
N LEU A 37 5.37 5.38 16.94
CA LEU A 37 3.96 5.54 16.55
C LEU A 37 3.90 5.79 15.04
N ILE A 38 3.19 4.94 14.31
CA ILE A 38 2.96 5.08 12.87
C ILE A 38 1.66 5.83 12.63
N GLY A 39 0.62 5.52 13.40
CA GLY A 39 -0.70 6.12 13.20
C GLY A 39 -1.79 5.55 14.09
N LYS A 40 -3.04 5.80 13.69
CA LYS A 40 -4.26 5.26 14.30
C LYS A 40 -5.06 4.50 13.24
N ILE A 41 -5.81 3.49 13.64
CA ILE A 41 -6.71 2.76 12.75
C ILE A 41 -8.00 3.56 12.58
N ASN A 42 -8.46 3.69 11.34
CA ASN A 42 -9.83 4.10 11.05
C ASN A 42 -10.76 2.91 11.28
N GLU A 43 -11.78 3.07 12.13
CA GLU A 43 -12.70 1.98 12.45
C GLU A 43 -13.57 1.57 11.26
N GLU A 44 -13.84 2.49 10.33
CA GLU A 44 -14.66 2.23 9.14
C GLU A 44 -13.87 1.55 8.02
N THR A 45 -12.65 2.00 7.74
CA THR A 45 -11.84 1.47 6.62
C THR A 45 -10.81 0.42 7.03
N GLY A 46 -10.49 0.31 8.33
CA GLY A 46 -9.42 -0.56 8.83
C GLY A 46 -8.00 -0.07 8.46
N GLU A 47 -7.89 1.07 7.78
CA GLU A 47 -6.62 1.63 7.31
C GLU A 47 -5.87 2.37 8.42
N ILE A 48 -4.54 2.43 8.28
CA ILE A 48 -3.67 3.14 9.23
C ILE A 48 -3.55 4.59 8.79
N ILE A 49 -4.22 5.49 9.52
CA ILE A 49 -4.12 6.93 9.31
C ILE A 49 -2.92 7.46 10.11
N PRO A 50 -1.90 8.05 9.45
CA PRO A 50 -0.76 8.61 10.15
C PRO A 50 -1.21 9.72 11.10
N THR A 51 -0.72 9.68 12.33
CA THR A 51 -1.00 10.74 13.30
C THR A 51 0.06 11.81 13.12
N SER A 52 -0.34 13.04 12.76
CA SER A 52 0.59 14.17 12.75
C SER A 52 1.11 14.36 14.17
N GLY A 53 2.36 13.95 14.39
CA GLY A 53 2.97 14.00 15.71
C GLY A 53 2.97 15.46 16.19
N ARG A 54 2.28 15.74 17.30
CA ARG A 54 2.43 17.01 18.00
C ARG A 54 3.90 17.10 18.45
N GLY A 55 4.72 17.83 17.70
CA GLY A 55 6.10 18.14 18.06
C GLY A 55 7.18 17.84 17.02
N ASN A 56 6.89 17.26 15.86
CA ASN A 56 7.94 17.02 14.85
C ASN A 56 7.75 17.92 13.61
N ARG A 57 8.40 19.08 13.60
CA ARG A 57 8.57 19.94 12.40
C ARG A 57 9.57 19.34 11.39
N ASN A 58 9.70 18.02 11.32
CA ASN A 58 10.48 17.38 10.29
C ASN A 58 9.56 16.98 9.15
N LYS A 59 9.42 17.95 8.25
CA LYS A 59 9.02 17.83 6.86
C LYS A 59 9.92 16.79 6.17
N LYS A 60 9.62 15.50 6.31
CA LYS A 60 10.15 14.46 5.43
C LYS A 60 9.17 13.29 5.45
N GLU A 61 8.73 12.92 4.25
CA GLU A 61 7.73 11.90 3.94
C GLU A 61 6.27 12.36 4.06
N MET A 62 6.00 13.48 3.39
CA MET A 62 4.72 13.72 2.74
C MET A 62 5.04 14.33 1.38
N SER A 63 5.52 13.50 0.44
CA SER A 63 5.46 13.82 -0.98
C SER A 63 4.00 13.67 -1.40
N GLY A 64 3.22 14.72 -1.15
CA GLY A 64 1.78 14.74 -1.36
C GLY A 64 1.23 16.11 -0.99
N ILE A 65 1.43 17.06 -1.92
CA ILE A 65 0.78 18.37 -2.02
C ILE A 65 1.03 19.29 -0.80
N GLN A 66 2.18 19.96 -0.84
CA GLN A 66 2.22 21.36 -0.41
C GLN A 66 2.39 22.21 -1.66
N GLU A 67 1.27 22.51 -2.32
CA GLU A 67 1.23 23.66 -3.21
C GLU A 67 0.13 24.57 -2.68
N ASN A 68 0.57 25.65 -2.03
CA ASN A 68 -0.25 26.83 -1.89
C ASN A 68 -0.29 27.47 -3.29
N ILE A 69 -1.10 26.88 -4.19
CA ILE A 69 -1.18 27.31 -5.59
C ILE A 69 -1.77 28.71 -5.57
N SER A 70 -0.89 29.70 -5.66
CA SER A 70 -1.26 31.12 -5.60
C SER A 70 -1.67 31.66 -6.98
N ASP A 71 -1.53 30.87 -8.05
CA ASP A 71 -1.87 31.24 -9.42
C ASP A 71 -2.82 30.21 -10.10
N PRO A 72 -4.05 30.60 -10.47
CA PRO A 72 -5.02 29.73 -11.17
C PRO A 72 -4.51 29.06 -12.45
N ARG A 73 -3.52 29.64 -13.12
CA ARG A 73 -2.96 29.08 -14.37
C ARG A 73 -2.10 27.85 -14.14
N GLU A 74 -1.38 27.81 -13.02
CA GLU A 74 -0.55 26.66 -12.66
C GLU A 74 -1.44 25.46 -12.30
N LEU A 75 -2.57 25.72 -11.63
CA LEU A 75 -3.58 24.70 -11.35
C LEU A 75 -4.16 24.10 -12.64
N GLU A 76 -4.51 24.95 -13.61
CA GLU A 76 -5.04 24.50 -14.90
C GLU A 76 -4.02 23.64 -15.66
N ALA A 77 -2.76 24.04 -15.70
CA ALA A 77 -1.69 23.26 -16.32
C ALA A 77 -1.48 21.90 -15.64
N LEU A 78 -1.59 21.82 -14.32
CA LEU A 78 -1.51 20.57 -13.57
C LEU A 78 -2.71 19.66 -13.87
N CYS A 79 -3.92 20.21 -13.90
CA CYS A 79 -5.13 19.47 -14.24
C CYS A 79 -5.03 18.84 -15.64
N ILE A 80 -4.53 19.59 -16.63
CA ILE A 80 -4.33 19.07 -18.00
C ILE A 80 -3.30 17.93 -18.00
N LYS A 81 -2.18 18.09 -17.30
CA LYS A 81 -1.17 17.04 -17.19
C LYS A 81 -1.71 15.79 -16.52
N GLN A 82 -2.46 15.94 -15.43
CA GLN A 82 -3.10 14.83 -14.72
C GLN A 82 -4.14 14.13 -15.59
N ALA A 83 -4.96 14.87 -16.33
CA ALA A 83 -5.91 14.29 -17.28
C ALA A 83 -5.20 13.47 -18.38
N GLY A 84 -4.07 13.97 -18.89
CA GLY A 84 -3.24 13.23 -19.84
C GLY A 84 -2.66 11.94 -19.24
N GLN A 85 -2.18 12.00 -17.99
CA GLN A 85 -1.68 10.82 -17.29
C GLN A 85 -2.79 9.78 -17.08
N ILE A 86 -3.98 10.21 -16.65
CA ILE A 86 -5.14 9.32 -16.47
C ILE A 86 -5.46 8.59 -17.78
N GLN A 87 -5.47 9.30 -18.91
CA GLN A 87 -5.72 8.69 -20.22
C GLN A 87 -4.66 7.65 -20.61
N GLN A 88 -3.39 7.92 -20.30
CA GLN A 88 -2.30 6.96 -20.54
C GLN A 88 -2.47 5.72 -19.68
N ASP A 89 -2.73 5.90 -18.38
CA ASP A 89 -2.91 4.81 -17.42
C ASP A 89 -4.14 3.95 -17.80
N GLU A 90 -5.24 4.58 -18.24
CA GLU A 90 -6.43 3.88 -18.72
C GLU A 90 -6.15 3.04 -19.97
N ALA A 91 -5.36 3.57 -20.90
CA ALA A 91 -4.94 2.83 -22.09
C ALA A 91 -4.06 1.63 -21.71
N GLU A 92 -3.11 1.81 -20.80
CA GLU A 92 -2.26 0.72 -20.30
C GLU A 92 -3.08 -0.36 -19.59
N ILE A 93 -4.00 0.04 -18.70
CA ILE A 93 -4.92 -0.89 -18.02
C ILE A 93 -5.75 -1.68 -19.04
N SER A 94 -6.23 -1.04 -20.10
CA SER A 94 -7.01 -1.73 -21.15
C SER A 94 -6.17 -2.78 -21.90
N ALA A 95 -4.90 -2.46 -22.19
CA ALA A 95 -3.98 -3.36 -22.88
C ALA A 95 -3.60 -4.56 -21.99
N LEU A 96 -3.27 -4.30 -20.72
CA LEU A 96 -2.95 -5.36 -19.74
C LEU A 96 -4.15 -6.29 -19.52
N LYS A 97 -5.37 -5.76 -19.42
CA LYS A 97 -6.59 -6.56 -19.32
C LYS A 97 -6.76 -7.50 -20.53
N LYS A 98 -6.48 -7.00 -21.73
CA LYS A 98 -6.55 -7.83 -22.95
C LYS A 98 -5.52 -8.97 -22.92
N GLN A 99 -4.27 -8.66 -22.55
CA GLN A 99 -3.22 -9.68 -22.41
C GLN A 99 -3.58 -10.76 -21.37
N VAL A 100 -4.11 -10.34 -20.21
CA VAL A 100 -4.58 -11.28 -19.17
C VAL A 100 -5.69 -12.19 -19.70
N MET A 101 -6.62 -11.65 -20.49
CA MET A 101 -7.69 -12.46 -21.11
C MET A 101 -7.13 -13.49 -22.09
N GLU A 102 -6.21 -13.10 -22.96
CA GLU A 102 -5.57 -14.00 -23.92
C GLU A 102 -4.78 -15.12 -23.23
N LEU A 103 -4.00 -14.79 -22.19
CA LEU A 103 -3.29 -15.78 -21.38
C LEU A 103 -4.24 -16.70 -20.62
N THR A 104 -5.37 -16.20 -20.16
CA THR A 104 -6.39 -17.01 -19.48
C THR A 104 -6.97 -18.05 -20.44
N LEU A 105 -7.24 -17.66 -21.69
CA LEU A 105 -7.72 -18.59 -22.72
C LEU A 105 -6.68 -19.65 -23.06
N SER A 106 -5.41 -19.27 -23.24
CA SER A 106 -4.35 -20.24 -23.55
C SER A 106 -4.13 -21.23 -22.40
N VAL A 107 -4.13 -20.76 -21.14
CA VAL A 107 -4.06 -21.63 -19.95
C VAL A 107 -5.23 -22.62 -19.92
N ASN A 108 -6.44 -22.18 -20.26
CA ASN A 108 -7.60 -23.06 -20.31
C ASN A 108 -7.48 -24.11 -21.42
N GLU A 109 -6.93 -23.74 -22.58
CA GLU A 109 -6.64 -24.70 -23.65
C GLU A 109 -5.59 -25.73 -23.22
N TYR A 110 -4.49 -25.29 -22.59
CA TYR A 110 -3.47 -26.20 -22.08
C TYR A 110 -4.03 -27.15 -21.01
N LYS A 111 -4.89 -26.65 -20.11
CA LYS A 111 -5.58 -27.50 -19.13
C LYS A 111 -6.44 -28.57 -19.80
N ARG A 112 -7.23 -28.20 -20.82
CA ARG A 112 -8.05 -29.17 -21.59
C ARG A 112 -7.20 -30.24 -22.25
N ARG A 113 -6.08 -29.84 -22.88
CA ARG A 113 -5.14 -30.79 -23.51
C ARG A 113 -4.50 -31.71 -22.49
N LEU A 114 -4.09 -31.19 -21.34
CA LEU A 114 -3.52 -31.98 -20.25
C LEU A 114 -4.51 -33.01 -19.72
N SER A 115 -5.75 -32.60 -19.43
CA SER A 115 -6.80 -33.55 -19.00
C SER A 115 -7.03 -34.65 -20.03
N LYS A 116 -6.96 -34.33 -21.33
CA LYS A 116 -7.12 -35.35 -22.36
C LYS A 116 -5.97 -36.37 -22.38
N ILE A 117 -4.75 -35.90 -22.17
CA ILE A 117 -3.57 -36.78 -22.06
C ILE A 117 -3.67 -37.65 -20.80
N GLU A 118 -4.09 -37.09 -19.66
CA GLU A 118 -4.30 -37.84 -18.42
C GLU A 118 -5.34 -38.94 -18.60
N GLU A 119 -6.47 -38.66 -19.26
CA GLU A 119 -7.48 -39.68 -19.60
C GLU A 119 -6.90 -40.82 -20.42
N LEU A 120 -6.13 -40.49 -21.47
CA LEU A 120 -5.52 -41.49 -22.36
C LEU A 120 -4.45 -42.32 -21.64
N SER A 121 -3.71 -41.74 -20.69
CA SER A 121 -2.67 -42.43 -19.93
C SER A 121 -3.19 -43.41 -18.87
N ARG A 122 -4.49 -43.33 -18.53
CA ARG A 122 -5.15 -44.23 -17.58
C ARG A 122 -5.71 -45.50 -18.24
N LEU A 123 -5.72 -45.59 -19.58
CA LEU A 123 -6.08 -46.76 -20.37
C LEU A 123 -4.84 -47.65 -20.58
#